data_AF-A0A920R998-F1
#
_entry.id   AF-A0A920R998-F1
#
_cell.length_a   1.000
_cell.length_b   1.000
_cell.length_c   1.000
_cell.angle_alpha   90.00
_cell.angle_beta   90.00
_cell.angle_gamma   90.00
#
_symmetry.space_group_name_H-M   'P 1'
#
loop_
_entity.id
_entity.type
_entity.pdbx_description
1 polymer ?
#
loop_
_entity_poly.entity_id
_entity_poly.type
_entity_poly.pdbx_seq_one_letter_code
_entity_poly.pdbx_strand_id
1 'polypeptide(L)' 'MDKFDVCIAGAGVVGLAIAYQLSRATSYKNKSIVIIEKENSFGKITSSRNSEVIHAGFIMQLIVSKPSYA' A
#
# COMPACT_ATOMS: atom_id res chain seq x y z
N MET A 1 -2.60 -25.76 -11.55
CA MET A 1 -2.99 -24.60 -10.72
C MET A 1 -1.72 -24.04 -10.12
N ASP A 2 -1.38 -22.79 -10.40
CA ASP A 2 -0.18 -22.17 -9.86
C ASP A 2 -0.35 -21.93 -8.36
N LYS A 3 0.74 -22.09 -7.60
CA LYS A 3 0.78 -21.84 -6.16
C LYS A 3 1.67 -20.63 -5.90
N PHE A 4 1.20 -19.75 -5.03
CA PHE A 4 1.95 -18.58 -4.57
C PHE A 4 2.11 -18.64 -3.06
N ASP A 5 3.25 -18.17 -2.54
CA ASP A 5 3.51 -18.10 -1.10
C ASP A 5 2.81 -16.89 -0.46
N VAL A 6 2.66 -15.79 -1.20
CA VAL A 6 2.02 -14.57 -0.75
C VAL A 6 1.06 -14.06 -1.82
N CYS A 7 -0.17 -13.75 -1.41
CA CYS A 7 -1.17 -13.09 -2.25
C CYS A 7 -1.49 -11.70 -1.68
N ILE A 8 -1.34 -10.67 -2.50
CA ILE A 8 -1.71 -9.29 -2.19
C ILE A 8 -2.97 -8.95 -2.98
N ALA A 9 -4.06 -8.65 -2.27
CA ALA A 9 -5.31 -8.23 -2.90
C ALA A 9 -5.35 -6.70 -3.02
N GLY A 10 -5.34 -6.22 -4.27
CA GLY A 10 -5.37 -4.81 -4.64
C GLY A 10 -4.01 -4.30 -5.13
N ALA A 11 -3.96 -3.83 -6.38
CA ALA A 11 -2.81 -3.16 -6.99
C ALA A 11 -2.94 -1.63 -6.89
N GLY A 12 -3.40 -1.13 -5.75
CA GLY A 12 -3.24 0.28 -5.37
C GLY A 12 -1.82 0.59 -4.91
N VAL A 13 -1.52 1.87 -4.65
CA VAL A 13 -0.18 2.33 -4.23
C VAL A 13 0.35 1.59 -2.99
N VAL A 14 -0.53 1.28 -2.03
CA VAL A 14 -0.18 0.53 -0.82
C VAL A 14 0.16 -0.94 -1.13
N GLY A 15 -0.66 -1.63 -1.93
CA GLY A 15 -0.42 -3.02 -2.31
C GLY A 15 0.86 -3.20 -3.11
N LEU A 16 1.12 -2.28 -4.06
CA LEU A 16 2.37 -2.24 -4.82
C LEU A 16 3.58 -1.97 -3.92
N ALA A 17 3.47 -1.05 -2.95
CA ALA A 17 4.55 -0.76 -2.01
C ALA A 17 4.87 -1.98 -1.12
N ILE A 18 3.85 -2.71 -0.66
CA ILE A 18 4.02 -3.97 0.07
C ILE A 18 4.74 -5.01 -0.80
N ALA A 19 4.27 -5.22 -2.04
CA ALA A 19 4.87 -6.19 -2.95
C ALA A 19 6.34 -5.87 -3.23
N TYR A 20 6.65 -4.58 -3.43
CA TYR A 20 8.01 -4.10 -3.63
C TYR A 20 8.92 -4.34 -2.41
N GLN A 21 8.42 -4.10 -1.20
CA GLN A 21 9.19 -4.38 0.02
C GLN A 21 9.41 -5.88 0.21
N LEU A 22 8.39 -6.70 -0.02
CA LEU A 22 8.51 -8.15 0.11
C LEU A 22 9.47 -8.73 -0.94
N SER A 23 9.42 -8.28 -2.19
CA SER A 23 10.33 -8.78 -3.24
C SER A 23 11.81 -8.47 -2.96
N ARG A 24 12.09 -7.43 -2.15
CA ARG A 24 13.43 -7.05 -1.73
C ARG A 24 13.88 -7.67 -0.41
N ALA A 25 12.96 -8.17 0.41
CA ALA A 25 13.28 -8.70 1.73
C ALA A 25 13.97 -10.06 1.63
N THR A 26 15.10 -10.23 2.30
CA THR A 26 15.86 -11.50 2.30
C THR A 26 15.00 -12.69 2.75
N SER A 27 14.10 -12.48 3.72
CA SER A 27 13.16 -13.50 4.21
C SER A 27 12.19 -14.03 3.14
N TYR A 28 12.02 -13.30 2.04
CA TYR A 28 11.10 -13.61 0.94
C TYR A 28 11.83 -13.89 -0.39
N LYS A 29 13.16 -13.99 -0.39
CA LYS A 29 13.99 -14.15 -1.60
C LYS A 29 13.58 -15.35 -2.49
N ASN A 30 13.09 -16.42 -1.89
CA ASN A 30 12.64 -17.64 -2.59
C ASN A 30 11.12 -17.84 -2.49
N LYS A 31 10.38 -16.76 -2.22
CA LYS A 31 8.93 -16.78 -2.06
C LYS A 31 8.28 -16.17 -3.30
N SER A 32 7.31 -16.87 -3.85
CA SER A 32 6.50 -16.43 -4.97
C SER A 32 5.41 -15.47 -4.47
N ILE A 33 5.36 -14.27 -5.03
CA ILE A 33 4.44 -13.21 -4.63
C ILE A 33 3.53 -12.90 -5.82
N VAL A 34 2.22 -12.92 -5.60
CA VAL A 34 1.22 -12.51 -6.59
C VAL A 34 0.44 -11.31 -6.09
N ILE A 35 0.12 -10.40 -7.00
CA ILE A 35 -0.80 -9.30 -6.78
C ILE A 35 -2.02 -9.55 -7.67
N ILE A 36 -3.21 -9.46 -7.09
CA ILE A 36 -4.47 -9.52 -7.83
C ILE A 36 -5.15 -8.16 -7.77
N GLU A 37 -5.70 -7.70 -8.89
CA GLU A 37 -6.45 -6.46 -9.01
C GLU A 37 -7.74 -6.73 -9.77
N LYS A 38 -8.83 -6.16 -9.29
CA LYS A 38 -10.15 -6.29 -9.93
C LYS A 38 -10.22 -5.41 -11.18
N GLU A 39 -9.59 -4.25 -11.15
CA GLU A 39 -9.55 -3.31 -12.25
C GLU A 39 -8.61 -3.78 -13.37
N ASN A 40 -8.83 -3.30 -14.60
CA ASN A 40 -8.05 -3.72 -15.78
C ASN A 40 -6.59 -3.19 -15.79
N SER A 41 -6.19 -2.46 -14.75
CA SER A 41 -4.86 -1.87 -14.58
C SER A 41 -4.69 -1.44 -13.11
N PHE A 42 -3.46 -1.20 -12.68
CA PHE A 42 -3.15 -0.81 -11.31
C PHE A 42 -3.60 0.63 -10.99
N GLY A 43 -3.85 0.91 -9.71
CA GLY A 43 -4.08 2.26 -9.20
C GLY A 43 -5.35 2.97 -9.65
N LYS A 44 -6.30 2.30 -10.32
CA LYS A 44 -7.47 2.92 -10.96
C LYS A 44 -8.52 3.56 -10.04
N ILE A 45 -8.52 3.22 -8.74
CA ILE A 45 -9.49 3.73 -7.75
C ILE A 45 -8.86 4.88 -6.94
N THR A 46 -8.63 4.71 -5.64
CA THR A 46 -8.18 5.78 -4.75
C THR A 46 -6.79 6.29 -5.10
N SER A 47 -5.90 5.41 -5.57
CA SER A 47 -4.50 5.76 -5.88
C SER A 47 -4.33 6.69 -7.08
N SER A 48 -5.32 6.83 -7.96
CA SER A 48 -5.35 7.83 -9.05
C SER A 48 -6.36 8.96 -8.80
N ARG A 49 -7.08 8.91 -7.68
CA ARG A 49 -8.10 9.88 -7.29
C ARG A 49 -7.78 10.48 -5.93
N ASN A 50 -6.60 11.06 -5.85
CA ASN A 50 -6.11 11.83 -4.70
C ASN A 50 -5.49 13.14 -5.20
N SER A 51 -5.04 14.00 -4.30
CA SER A 51 -4.46 15.30 -4.65
C SER A 51 -3.03 15.21 -5.19
N GLU A 52 -2.42 14.03 -5.17
CA GLU A 52 -1.00 13.80 -5.52
C GLU A 52 -0.02 14.62 -4.66
N VAL A 53 -0.49 15.07 -3.49
CA VAL A 53 0.30 15.84 -2.52
C VAL A 53 0.98 14.89 -1.53
N ILE A 54 2.30 15.01 -1.41
CA ILE A 54 3.06 14.37 -0.34
C ILE A 54 3.00 15.28 0.91
N HIS A 55 2.20 14.87 1.90
CA HIS A 55 2.01 15.66 3.12
C HIS A 55 3.14 15.40 4.13
N ALA A 56 3.76 16.45 4.67
CA ALA A 56 4.78 16.38 5.72
C ALA A 56 4.22 16.08 7.14
N GLY A 57 3.01 15.50 7.25
CA GLY A 57 2.37 15.17 8.53
C GLY A 57 1.74 16.32 9.36
N PHE A 58 1.92 17.60 9.02
CA PHE A 58 1.47 18.74 9.85
C PHE A 58 0.01 18.69 10.35
N ILE A 59 -0.99 18.42 9.48
CA ILE A 59 -2.40 18.39 9.88
C ILE A 59 -2.71 17.21 10.79
N MET A 60 -2.17 16.02 10.49
CA MET A 60 -2.39 14.83 11.30
C MET A 60 -1.68 14.94 12.67
N GLN A 61 -0.50 15.55 12.72
CA GLN A 61 0.23 15.82 13.97
C GLN A 61 -0.57 16.73 14.91
N LEU A 62 -1.22 17.77 14.37
CA LEU A 62 -2.01 18.73 15.15
C LEU A 62 -3.29 18.14 15.76
N ILE A 63 -3.88 17.12 15.13
CA ILE A 63 -5.07 16.43 15.66
C ILE A 63 -4.70 15.54 16.85
N VAL A 64 -3.53 14.91 16.82
CA VAL A 64 -3.03 14.08 17.94
C VAL A 64 -2.50 14.94 19.10
N SER A 65 -2.06 16.17 18.84
CA SER A 65 -1.43 17.04 19.84
C SER A 65 -2.37 18.01 20.57
N LYS A 66 -3.68 17.99 20.31
CA LYS A 66 -4.63 18.79 21.12
C LYS A 66 -5.01 17.99 22.37
N PRO A 67 -4.64 18.44 23.60
CA PRO A 67 -5.26 17.87 24.78
C PRO A 67 -6.76 18.12 24.67
N SER A 68 -7.54 17.07 24.92
CA SER A 68 -8.99 17.13 25.00
C SER A 68 -9.40 18.33 25.85
N TYR A 69 -10.02 19.34 25.25
CA TYR A 69 -10.81 20.30 26.01
C TYR A 69 -12.07 19.56 26.46
N ALA A 70 -12.00 18.99 27.65
CA ALA A 70 -13.12 18.60 28.50
C ALA A 70 -12.89 19.24 29.87
#